data_AF-A0A2M6VE56-F1
#
_entry.id   AF-A0A2M6VE56-F1
#
_cell.length_a   1.000
_cell.length_b   1.000
_cell.length_c   1.000
_cell.angle_alpha   90.00
_cell.angle_beta   90.00
_cell.angle_gamma   90.00
#
_symmetry.space_group_name_H-M   'P 1'
#
loop_
_entity.id
_entity.type
_entity.pdbx_description
1 polymer ?
#
loop_
_entity_poly.entity_id
_entity_poly.type
_entity_poly.pdbx_seq_one_letter_code
_entity_poly.pdbx_strand_id
1 'polypeptide(L)'
;MEIARAHRTDANNRSRGQCVVTLEWHRNTIMAITHMERRYLPTGRTSIRSTGEVVVEMMTRDYFVERLWLKTDGTALWEQQPLAL
;
A
#
# COMPACT_ATOMS: atom_id res chain seq x y z
N MET A 1 1.00 4.59 -15.79
CA MET A 1 -0.01 4.42 -14.74
C MET A 1 -0.91 3.27 -15.13
N GLU A 2 -1.23 2.40 -14.19
CA GLU A 2 -2.06 1.21 -14.39
C GLU A 2 -3.18 1.23 -13.35
N ILE A 3 -4.41 0.88 -13.75
CA ILE A 3 -5.52 0.70 -12.81
C ILE A 3 -5.59 -0.79 -12.47
N ALA A 4 -5.46 -1.12 -11.19
CA ALA A 4 -5.48 -2.49 -10.71
C ALA A 4 -6.55 -2.68 -9.63
N ARG A 5 -6.94 -3.94 -9.40
CA ARG A 5 -7.73 -4.31 -8.23
C ARG A 5 -6.83 -4.97 -7.20
N ALA A 6 -6.90 -4.49 -5.96
CA ALA A 6 -6.10 -4.97 -4.85
C ALA A 6 -6.98 -5.45 -3.70
N HIS A 7 -6.61 -6.56 -3.07
CA HIS A 7 -7.20 -6.97 -1.79
C HIS A 7 -6.76 -5.99 -0.71
N ARG A 8 -7.72 -5.40 -0.01
CA ARG A 8 -7.49 -4.43 1.06
C ARG A 8 -7.65 -5.10 2.42
N THR A 9 -6.66 -4.92 3.27
CA THR A 9 -6.72 -5.26 4.69
C THR A 9 -6.58 -3.99 5.52
N ASP A 10 -7.45 -3.78 6.49
CA ASP A 10 -7.40 -2.59 7.33
C ASP A 10 -6.39 -2.71 8.49
N ALA A 11 -6.26 -1.64 9.27
CA ALA A 11 -5.36 -1.56 10.42
C ALA A 11 -5.64 -2.56 11.55
N ASN A 12 -6.85 -3.14 11.59
CA ASN A 12 -7.23 -4.19 12.54
C ASN A 12 -7.03 -5.60 11.96
N ASN A 13 -6.28 -5.70 10.85
CA ASN A 13 -6.03 -6.93 10.10
C ASN A 13 -7.32 -7.59 9.58
N ARG A 14 -8.35 -6.79 9.29
CA ARG A 14 -9.62 -7.28 8.73
C ARG A 14 -9.65 -7.08 7.22
N SER A 15 -10.04 -8.12 6.50
CA SER A 15 -10.26 -8.00 5.05
C SER A 15 -11.43 -7.04 4.77
N ARG A 16 -11.21 -6.14 3.81
CA ARG A 16 -12.21 -5.17 3.31
C ARG A 16 -12.62 -5.46 1.86
N GLY A 17 -12.21 -6.61 1.33
CA GLY A 17 -12.49 -7.01 -0.04
C GLY A 17 -11.56 -6.34 -1.05
N GLN A 18 -12.02 -6.28 -2.29
CA GLN A 18 -11.29 -5.69 -3.41
C GLN A 18 -11.50 -4.17 -3.46
N CYS A 19 -10.44 -3.43 -3.75
CA CYS A 19 -10.49 -2.00 -4.01
C CYS A 19 -9.78 -1.68 -5.34
N VAL A 20 -10.15 -0.56 -5.96
CA VAL A 20 -9.48 -0.05 -7.16
C VAL A 20 -8.35 0.88 -6.74
N VAL A 21 -7.17 0.68 -7.30
CA VAL A 21 -5.98 1.49 -7.06
C VAL A 21 -5.33 1.88 -8.39
N THR A 22 -4.60 2.98 -8.38
CA THR A 22 -3.76 3.37 -9.52
C THR A 22 -2.30 3.16 -9.15
N LEU A 23 -1.58 2.36 -9.94
CA LEU A 23 -0.17 2.06 -9.75
C LEU A 23 0.69 2.82 -10.75
N GLU A 24 1.80 3.35 -10.27
CA GLU A 24 2.86 3.90 -11.11
C GLU A 24 4.07 2.99 -11.07
N TRP A 25 4.53 2.56 -12.24
CA TRP A 25 5.62 1.61 -12.39
C TRP A 25 6.82 2.26 -13.05
N HIS A 26 8.01 1.84 -12.64
CA HIS A 26 9.26 2.07 -13.36
C HIS A 26 10.13 0.82 -13.27
N ARG A 27 10.50 0.25 -14.43
CA ARG A 27 11.35 -0.96 -14.53
C ARG A 27 10.95 -2.09 -13.55
N ASN A 28 9.65 -2.43 -13.54
CA ASN A 28 9.07 -3.48 -12.68
C ASN A 28 9.04 -3.17 -11.18
N THR A 29 9.27 -1.91 -10.79
CA THR A 29 9.14 -1.45 -9.41
C THR A 29 7.98 -0.45 -9.31
N ILE A 30 7.14 -0.61 -8.29
CA ILE A 30 6.07 0.35 -7.99
C ILE A 30 6.69 1.61 -7.38
N MET A 31 6.53 2.73 -8.07
CA MET A 31 7.04 4.06 -7.69
C MET A 31 6.02 4.88 -6.91
N ALA A 32 4.72 4.61 -7.12
CA ALA A 32 3.65 5.22 -6.34
C ALA A 32 2.37 4.38 -6.45
N ILE A 33 1.50 4.55 -5.47
CA ILE A 33 0.12 4.07 -5.50
C ILE A 33 -0.81 5.22 -5.15
N THR A 34 -1.90 5.36 -5.90
CA THR A 34 -3.03 6.21 -5.52
C THR A 34 -4.16 5.31 -5.02
N HIS A 35 -4.56 5.53 -3.77
CA HIS A 35 -5.61 4.80 -3.08
C HIS A 35 -6.45 5.79 -2.28
N MET A 36 -7.77 5.74 -2.41
CA MET A 36 -8.70 6.69 -1.76
C MET A 36 -8.29 8.16 -1.93
N GLU A 37 -8.04 8.58 -3.16
CA GLU A 37 -7.62 9.96 -3.53
C GLU A 37 -6.27 10.39 -2.95
N ARG A 38 -5.55 9.51 -2.26
CA ARG A 38 -4.25 9.78 -1.66
C ARG A 38 -3.14 9.06 -2.41
N ARG A 39 -2.05 9.78 -2.64
CA ARG A 39 -0.84 9.25 -3.26
C ARG A 39 0.15 8.83 -2.20
N TYR A 40 0.61 7.59 -2.26
CA TYR A 40 1.64 7.04 -1.40
C TYR A 40 2.90 6.75 -2.21
N LEU A 41 4.05 7.03 -1.60
CA LEU A 41 5.38 6.81 -2.17
C LEU A 41 6.12 5.75 -1.35
N PRO A 42 7.00 4.94 -1.98
CA PRO A 42 7.86 4.00 -1.28
C PRO A 42 8.75 4.70 -0.26
N THR A 43 8.85 4.14 0.94
CA THR A 43 9.78 4.62 1.97
C THR A 43 11.21 4.09 1.76
N GLY A 44 11.37 3.13 0.84
CA GLY A 44 12.59 2.35 0.67
C GLY A 44 12.68 1.12 1.58
N ARG A 45 11.72 0.92 2.48
CA ARG A 45 11.67 -0.26 3.37
C ARG A 45 10.77 -1.35 2.81
N THR A 46 11.21 -2.59 2.96
CA THR A 46 10.41 -3.80 2.68
C THR A 46 10.14 -4.56 3.97
N SER A 47 9.07 -5.34 3.99
CA SER A 47 8.74 -6.23 5.09
C SER A 47 8.19 -7.55 4.55
N ILE A 48 8.21 -8.60 5.37
CA ILE A 48 7.60 -9.89 5.05
C ILE A 48 6.38 -10.02 5.96
N ARG A 49 5.21 -10.27 5.38
CA ARG A 49 3.98 -10.54 6.14
C ARG A 49 4.01 -11.95 6.73
N SER A 50 3.18 -12.21 7.73
CA SER A 50 3.05 -13.55 8.33
C SER A 50 2.59 -14.63 7.34
N THR A 51 1.90 -14.21 6.29
CA THR A 51 1.46 -15.03 5.15
C THR A 51 2.55 -15.24 4.10
N GLY A 52 3.74 -14.64 4.27
CA GLY A 52 4.93 -14.85 3.43
C GLY A 52 5.12 -13.82 2.32
N GLU A 53 4.18 -12.91 2.08
CA GLU A 53 4.30 -11.90 1.03
C GLU A 53 5.34 -10.84 1.38
N VAL A 54 6.19 -10.53 0.41
CA VAL A 54 7.08 -9.37 0.45
C VAL A 54 6.27 -8.13 0.08
N VAL A 55 6.32 -7.15 0.96
CA VAL A 55 5.59 -5.89 0.82
C VAL A 55 6.54 -4.70 0.92
N VAL A 56 6.25 -3.65 0.19
CA VAL A 56 6.91 -2.34 0.27
C VAL A 56 6.12 -1.45 1.20
N GLU A 57 6.77 -0.81 2.16
CA GLU A 57 6.14 0.23 2.97
C GLU A 57 5.99 1.50 2.12
N MET A 58 4.79 2.07 2.16
CA MET A 58 4.40 3.26 1.42
C MET A 58 3.84 4.29 2.40
N MET A 59 4.08 5.57 2.11
CA MET A 59 3.60 6.68 2.95
C MET A 59 3.10 7.84 2.10
N THR A 60 2.14 8.60 2.63
CA THR A 60 1.72 9.85 2.00
C THR A 60 2.82 10.90 2.13
N ARG A 61 2.76 11.92 1.26
CA ARG A 61 3.72 13.04 1.24
C ARG A 61 3.77 13.83 2.54
N ASP A 62 2.77 13.69 3.41
CA ASP A 62 2.72 14.37 4.71
C ASP A 62 3.40 13.57 5.82
N TYR A 63 4.08 12.47 5.47
CA TYR A 63 4.97 11.57 6.24
C TYR A 63 4.52 11.02 7.60
N PHE A 64 3.51 11.59 8.25
CA PHE A 64 3.22 11.38 9.66
C PHE A 64 1.86 10.73 9.95
N VAL A 65 0.93 10.73 9.01
CA VAL A 65 -0.46 10.35 9.31
C VAL A 65 -0.82 8.96 8.79
N GLU A 66 -0.38 8.60 7.58
CA GLU A 66 -0.89 7.39 6.93
C GLU A 66 0.19 6.56 6.28
N ARG A 67 0.14 5.26 6.57
CA ARG A 67 1.00 4.27 5.96
C ARG A 67 0.15 3.17 5.36
N LEU A 68 0.67 2.60 4.29
CA LEU A 68 0.22 1.32 3.82
C LEU A 68 1.41 0.45 3.45
N TRP A 69 1.20 -0.85 3.38
CA TRP A 69 2.14 -1.77 2.78
C TRP A 69 1.50 -2.33 1.53
N LEU A 70 2.28 -2.38 0.46
CA LEU A 70 1.82 -2.83 -0.84
C LEU A 70 2.62 -4.08 -1.23
N LYS A 71 1.94 -5.15 -1.61
CA LYS A 71 2.60 -6.31 -2.22
C LYS A 71 3.30 -5.86 -3.50
N THR A 72 4.48 -6.43 -3.79
CA THR A 72 5.34 -5.97 -4.89
C THR A 72 4.70 -6.06 -6.28
N ASP A 73 3.65 -6.87 -6.44
CA ASP A 73 2.84 -6.99 -7.65
C ASP A 73 1.58 -6.10 -7.67
N GLY A 74 1.34 -5.32 -6.61
CA GLY A 74 0.20 -4.42 -6.47
C GLY A 74 -1.14 -5.10 -6.17
N THR A 75 -1.18 -6.42 -5.98
CA THR A 75 -2.43 -7.20 -5.84
C THR A 75 -3.04 -7.18 -4.44
N ALA A 76 -2.29 -6.70 -3.44
CA ALA A 76 -2.77 -6.61 -2.07
C ALA A 76 -2.13 -5.42 -1.34
N LEU A 77 -2.92 -4.77 -0.49
CA LEU A 77 -2.47 -3.69 0.37
C LEU A 77 -3.01 -3.83 1.80
N TRP A 78 -2.24 -3.30 2.74
CA TRP A 78 -2.55 -3.27 4.15
C TRP A 78 -2.42 -1.84 4.65
N GLU A 79 -3.47 -1.32 5.26
CA GLU A 79 -3.47 0.03 5.80
C GLU A 79 -3.02 0.02 7.27
N GLN A 80 -2.44 1.13 7.70
CA GLN A 80 -2.35 1.48 9.10
C GLN A 80 -3.01 2.84 9.29
N GLN A 81 -3.99 2.91 10.20
CA GLN A 81 -4.55 4.17 10.65
C GLN A 81 -3.45 4.96 11.39
N PRO A 82 -3.48 6.29 11.35
CA PRO A 82 -2.69 7.09 12.28
C PRO A 82 -2.89 6.55 13.69
N LEU A 83 -1.80 6.40 14.44
CA LEU A 83 -1.91 6.22 15.88
C LEU A 83 -2.76 7.40 16.36
N ALA A 84 -3.93 7.12 16.95
CA ALA A 84 -4.66 8.15 17.66
C ALA A 84 -3.71 8.66 18.74
N LEU A 85 -3.24 9.90 18.57
CA LEU A 85 -2.46 10.62 19.57
C LEU A 85 -3.31 10.88 20.81
#